data_AF-A0A2U1MWV7-F1
#
_entry.id   AF-A0A2U1MWV7-F1
#
_cell.length_a   1.000
_cell.length_b   1.000
_cell.length_c   1.000
_cell.angle_alpha   90.00
_cell.angle_beta   90.00
_cell.angle_gamma   90.00
#
_symmetry.space_group_name_H-M   'P 1'
#
loop_
_entity.id
_entity.type
_entity.pdbx_description
1 polymer ?
#
loop_
_entity_poly.entity_id
_entity_poly.type
_entity_poly.pdbx_seq_one_letter_code
_entity_poly.pdbx_strand_id
1 'polypeptide(L)'
;MVGSSRIMTRVKNEYLGGNGDVGQFGFGFVCLGGFKNLRNVYEWNGLVLEVDETSYEFGKLYEVECESTEPERAKGLIEGFFKENGVEYEYSVMSKFAIFRSGKLP
;
A
#
# COMPACT_ATOMS: atom_id res chain seq x y z
N MET A 1 -32.29 -9.71 2.05
CA MET A 1 -31.27 -9.97 3.09
C MET A 1 -29.91 -9.77 2.45
N VAL A 2 -29.19 -8.71 2.81
CA VAL A 2 -27.82 -8.50 2.33
C VAL A 2 -26.92 -9.43 3.13
N GLY A 3 -26.25 -10.37 2.46
CA GLY A 3 -25.32 -11.31 3.09
C GLY A 3 -24.26 -10.55 3.87
N SER A 4 -24.05 -10.96 5.13
CA SER A 4 -23.16 -10.29 6.08
C SER A 4 -21.73 -10.28 5.52
N SER A 5 -21.28 -9.13 5.02
CA SER A 5 -19.91 -8.96 4.52
C SER A 5 -18.92 -9.18 5.67
N ARG A 6 -18.02 -10.16 5.51
CA ARG A 6 -16.95 -10.48 6.47
C ARG A 6 -16.13 -9.25 6.86
N ILE A 7 -16.00 -8.29 5.93
CA ILE A 7 -15.32 -7.02 6.16
C ILE A 7 -16.12 -6.17 7.16
N MET A 8 -17.44 -6.03 6.97
CA MET A 8 -18.30 -5.28 7.89
C MET A 8 -18.33 -5.90 9.29
N THR A 9 -18.28 -7.22 9.40
CA THR A 9 -18.18 -7.90 10.70
C THR A 9 -16.88 -7.58 11.42
N ARG A 10 -15.74 -7.60 10.72
CA ARG A 10 -14.45 -7.21 11.34
C ARG A 10 -14.43 -5.75 11.75
N VAL A 11 -14.96 -4.85 10.91
CA VAL A 11 -15.04 -3.42 11.24
C VAL A 11 -15.87 -3.20 12.51
N LYS A 12 -17.02 -3.88 12.63
CA LYS A 12 -17.87 -3.80 13.81
C LYS A 12 -17.17 -4.28 15.09
N ASN A 13 -16.46 -5.40 15.00
CA ASN A 13 -15.81 -6.02 16.15
C ASN A 13 -14.54 -5.28 16.58
N GLU A 14 -13.72 -4.86 15.61
CA GLU A 14 -12.42 -4.24 15.88
C GLU A 14 -12.55 -2.74 16.22
N TYR A 15 -13.56 -2.04 15.69
CA TYR A 15 -13.62 -0.57 15.78
C TYR A 15 -14.93 0.02 16.32
N LEU A 16 -16.04 -0.73 16.36
CA LEU A 16 -17.36 -0.21 16.77
C LEU A 16 -17.93 -0.86 18.05
N GLY A 17 -17.11 -1.59 18.81
CA GLY A 17 -17.49 -2.07 20.15
C GLY A 17 -18.47 -3.24 20.17
N GLY A 18 -18.63 -3.99 19.08
CA GLY A 18 -19.18 -5.35 19.06
C GLY A 18 -20.68 -5.54 19.31
N ASN A 19 -21.42 -4.61 19.93
CA ASN A 19 -22.80 -4.87 20.39
C ASN A 19 -23.85 -3.76 20.13
N GLY A 20 -23.58 -2.78 19.26
CA GLY A 20 -24.54 -1.70 18.95
C GLY A 20 -25.26 -1.87 17.61
N ASP A 21 -26.58 -1.65 17.59
CA ASP A 21 -27.38 -1.55 16.37
C ASP A 21 -26.85 -0.42 15.48
N VAL A 22 -26.36 -0.78 14.29
CA VAL A 22 -25.74 0.12 13.29
C VAL A 22 -26.80 0.97 12.57
N GLY A 23 -27.99 1.13 13.17
CA GLY A 23 -29.20 1.58 12.49
C GLY A 23 -29.61 3.03 12.72
N GLN A 24 -28.99 3.79 13.64
CA GLN A 24 -29.61 5.05 14.09
C GLN A 24 -28.73 6.30 14.16
N PHE A 25 -27.48 6.21 13.73
CA PHE A 25 -26.68 7.40 13.50
C PHE A 25 -25.88 7.23 12.21
N GLY A 26 -25.75 8.30 11.42
CA GLY A 26 -25.11 8.31 10.10
C GLY A 26 -23.59 8.03 10.09
N PHE A 27 -23.11 7.11 10.92
CA PHE A 27 -21.71 6.75 11.15
C PHE A 27 -21.39 5.41 10.48
N GLY A 28 -21.25 5.42 9.15
CA GLY A 28 -20.89 4.22 8.37
C GLY A 28 -19.37 4.03 8.16
N PHE A 29 -18.55 5.02 8.50
CA PHE A 29 -17.11 5.03 8.22
C PHE A 29 -16.30 5.38 9.46
N VAL A 30 -15.18 4.69 9.65
CA VAL A 30 -14.18 4.97 10.69
C VAL A 30 -12.81 5.13 10.06
N CYS A 31 -11.97 5.99 10.65
CA CYS A 31 -10.57 6.12 10.26
C CYS A 31 -9.77 4.93 10.80
N LEU A 32 -8.99 4.28 9.93
CA LEU A 32 -8.16 3.12 10.30
C LEU A 32 -6.77 3.51 10.82
N GLY A 33 -6.48 4.81 10.93
CA GLY A 33 -5.13 5.34 11.09
C GLY A 33 -4.41 5.49 9.75
N GLY A 34 -3.08 5.57 9.77
CA GLY A 34 -2.27 5.71 8.57
C GLY A 34 -0.77 5.55 8.81
N PHE A 35 0.02 5.82 7.78
CA PHE A 35 1.47 5.72 7.75
C PHE A 35 2.06 6.89 6.95
N LYS A 36 3.37 7.13 7.06
CA LYS A 36 4.06 8.20 6.32
C LYS A 36 4.78 7.62 5.11
N ASN A 37 4.80 8.35 4.00
CA ASN A 37 5.59 8.02 2.82
C ASN A 37 6.34 9.25 2.34
N LEU A 38 7.67 9.15 2.23
CA LEU A 38 8.50 10.15 1.57
C LEU A 38 8.70 9.69 0.12
N ARG A 39 8.16 10.45 -0.83
CA ARG A 39 8.23 10.14 -2.27
C ARG A 39 9.20 11.09 -2.96
N ASN A 40 10.24 10.55 -3.57
CA ASN A 40 11.11 11.27 -4.49
C ASN A 40 10.72 10.93 -5.92
N VAL A 41 10.56 11.94 -6.77
CA VAL A 41 10.11 11.76 -8.15
C VAL A 41 11.23 12.15 -9.10
N TYR A 42 11.53 11.29 -10.06
CA TYR A 42 12.62 11.48 -11.03
C TYR A 42 12.13 11.22 -12.44
N GLU A 43 12.45 12.14 -13.36
CA GLU A 43 12.39 11.85 -14.79
C GLU A 43 13.66 11.11 -15.21
N TRP A 44 13.51 9.90 -15.73
CA TRP A 44 14.62 9.06 -16.15
C TRP A 44 14.24 8.23 -17.36
N ASN A 45 15.04 8.32 -18.43
CA ASN A 45 14.86 7.52 -19.65
C ASN A 45 13.44 7.60 -20.25
N GLY A 46 12.82 8.79 -20.18
CA GLY A 46 11.44 9.02 -20.63
C GLY A 46 10.35 8.42 -19.73
N LEU A 47 10.72 7.89 -18.56
CA LEU A 47 9.82 7.42 -17.52
C LEU A 47 9.81 8.40 -16.33
N VAL A 48 8.77 8.30 -15.51
CA VAL A 48 8.69 8.99 -14.22
C VAL A 48 8.78 7.92 -13.13
N LEU A 49 9.91 7.91 -12.42
CA LEU A 49 10.15 6.98 -11.32
C LEU A 49 9.77 7.64 -9.99
N GLU A 50 8.98 6.94 -9.19
CA GLU A 50 8.65 7.31 -7.82
C GLU A 50 9.43 6.40 -6.87
N VAL A 51 10.38 6.96 -6.13
CA VAL A 51 11.18 6.25 -5.13
C VAL A 51 10.63 6.58 -3.75
N ASP A 52 10.04 5.58 -3.11
CA ASP A 52 9.29 5.71 -1.86
C ASP A 52 10.08 5.17 -0.68
N GLU A 53 10.18 5.97 0.39
CA GLU A 53 10.50 5.50 1.74
C GLU A 53 9.22 5.54 2.58
N THR A 54 8.61 4.37 2.79
CA THR A 54 7.39 4.24 3.60
C THR A 54 7.75 3.88 5.04
N SER A 55 7.35 4.73 5.98
CA SER A 55 7.53 4.55 7.42
C SER A 55 6.23 4.10 8.09
N TYR A 56 6.23 2.86 8.58
CA TYR A 56 5.21 2.29 9.46
C TYR A 56 5.70 2.32 10.91
N GLU A 57 4.81 2.03 11.86
CA GLU A 57 5.19 1.86 13.27
C GLU A 57 6.10 0.64 13.48
N PHE A 58 5.93 -0.40 12.66
CA PHE A 58 6.65 -1.67 12.74
C PHE A 58 7.87 -1.77 11.81
N GLY A 59 8.28 -0.67 11.17
CA GLY A 59 9.48 -0.62 10.34
C GLY A 59 9.35 0.26 9.10
N LYS A 60 10.42 0.29 8.30
CA LYS A 60 10.46 1.02 7.02
C LYS A 60 10.52 0.06 5.85
N LEU A 61 9.94 0.46 4.72
CA LEU A 61 10.08 -0.21 3.43
C LEU A 61 10.45 0.81 2.36
N TYR A 62 11.10 0.29 1.32
CA TYR A 62 11.53 1.05 0.17
C TYR A 62 10.95 0.43 -1.08
N GLU A 63 10.36 1.24 -1.94
CA GLU A 63 9.76 0.78 -3.20
C GLU A 63 10.14 1.74 -4.33
N VAL A 64 10.23 1.22 -5.55
CA VAL A 64 10.30 2.03 -6.76
C VAL A 64 9.09 1.70 -7.62
N GLU A 65 8.29 2.72 -7.89
CA GLU A 65 7.08 2.63 -8.71
C GLU A 65 7.27 3.43 -10.01
N CYS A 66 6.61 3.01 -11.07
CA CYS A 66 6.58 3.71 -12.35
C CYS A 66 5.21 3.50 -12.97
N GLU A 67 4.43 4.56 -13.11
CA GLU A 67 3.20 4.51 -13.91
C GLU A 67 3.57 4.54 -15.40
N SER A 68 3.04 3.59 -16.18
CA SER A 68 3.36 3.46 -17.60
C SER A 68 2.25 2.76 -18.36
N THR A 69 2.00 3.20 -19.59
CA THR A 69 1.13 2.49 -20.55
C THR A 69 1.78 1.24 -21.13
N GLU A 70 3.10 1.08 -20.96
CA GLU A 70 3.90 -0.06 -21.40
C GLU A 70 4.66 -0.68 -20.20
N PRO A 71 3.95 -1.34 -19.26
CA PRO A 71 4.52 -1.75 -17.98
C PRO A 71 5.67 -2.75 -18.11
N GLU A 72 5.58 -3.74 -19.01
CA GLU A 72 6.65 -4.72 -19.19
C GLU A 72 7.94 -4.10 -19.75
N ARG A 73 7.81 -3.09 -20.63
CA ARG A 73 8.95 -2.34 -21.16
C ARG A 73 9.60 -1.48 -20.07
N ALA A 74 8.79 -0.73 -19.32
CA ALA A 74 9.28 0.11 -18.22
C ALA A 74 9.96 -0.73 -17.14
N LYS A 75 9.34 -1.84 -16.74
CA LYS A 75 9.88 -2.82 -15.80
C LYS A 75 11.24 -3.35 -16.26
N GLY A 76 11.35 -3.81 -17.51
CA GLY A 76 12.62 -4.31 -18.05
C GLY A 76 13.75 -3.28 -18.02
N LEU A 77 13.45 -2.00 -18.31
CA LEU A 77 14.41 -0.90 -18.23
C LEU A 77 14.88 -0.66 -16.78
N ILE A 78 13.95 -0.60 -15.84
CA ILE A 78 14.23 -0.37 -14.42
C ILE A 78 15.06 -1.52 -13.83
N GLU A 79 14.68 -2.77 -14.12
CA GLU A 79 15.44 -3.94 -13.68
C GLU A 79 16.86 -3.99 -14.25
N GLY A 80 17.03 -3.64 -15.53
CA GLY A 80 18.35 -3.51 -16.16
C GLY A 80 19.20 -2.48 -15.43
N PHE A 81 18.62 -1.31 -15.16
CA PHE A 81 19.28 -0.24 -14.42
C PHE A 81 19.70 -0.66 -13.00
N PHE A 82 18.85 -1.36 -12.27
CA PHE A 82 19.19 -1.87 -10.94
C PHE A 82 20.33 -2.89 -10.99
N LYS A 83 20.28 -3.85 -11.92
CA LYS A 83 21.34 -4.86 -12.09
C LYS A 83 22.68 -4.24 -12.44
N GLU A 84 22.69 -3.30 -13.37
CA GLU A 84 23.91 -2.58 -13.80
C GLU A 84 24.56 -1.80 -12.67
N ASN A 85 23.76 -1.28 -11.72
CA ASN A 85 24.23 -0.48 -10.59
C ASN A 85 24.38 -1.28 -9.29
N GLY A 86 24.15 -2.60 -9.31
CA GLY A 86 24.26 -3.44 -8.11
C GLY A 86 23.22 -3.13 -7.04
N VAL A 87 22.04 -2.64 -7.43
CA VAL A 87 20.91 -2.40 -6.53
C VAL A 87 20.10 -3.69 -6.40
N GLU A 88 20.03 -4.22 -5.19
CA GLU A 88 19.18 -5.37 -4.87
C GLU A 88 17.71 -4.96 -4.90
N TYR A 89 16.87 -5.81 -5.49
CA TYR A 89 15.43 -5.57 -5.58
C TYR A 89 14.67 -6.91 -5.64
N GLU A 90 13.41 -6.85 -5.24
CA GLU A 90 12.43 -7.91 -5.45
C GLU A 90 11.11 -7.28 -5.93
N TYR A 91 10.18 -8.11 -6.40
CA TYR A 91 8.85 -7.62 -6.77
C TYR A 91 7.99 -7.39 -5.54
N SER A 92 7.37 -6.21 -5.44
CA SER A 92 6.35 -5.95 -4.42
C SER A 92 5.17 -6.91 -4.60
N VAL A 93 4.92 -7.74 -3.58
CA VAL A 93 3.80 -8.71 -3.55
C VAL A 93 2.56 -8.18 -2.81
N MET A 94 2.69 -7.05 -2.12
CA MET A 94 1.63 -6.42 -1.34
C MET A 94 1.68 -4.90 -1.51
N SER A 95 0.51 -4.25 -1.53
CA SER A 95 0.46 -2.79 -1.51
C SER A 95 0.80 -2.24 -0.12
N LYS A 96 1.25 -0.98 -0.06
CA LYS A 96 1.53 -0.25 1.19
C LYS A 96 0.37 -0.33 2.20
N PHE A 97 -0.87 -0.20 1.73
CA PHE A 97 -2.06 -0.33 2.58
C PHE A 97 -2.27 -1.76 3.09
N ALA A 98 -2.04 -2.78 2.27
CA ALA A 98 -2.13 -4.17 2.71
C ALA A 98 -1.06 -4.50 3.77
N ILE A 99 0.14 -3.94 3.64
CA ILE A 99 1.22 -4.05 4.62
C ILE A 99 0.84 -3.32 5.92
N PHE A 100 0.36 -2.08 5.83
CA PHE A 100 -0.18 -1.35 6.99
C PHE A 100 -1.23 -2.16 7.76
N ARG A 101 -2.18 -2.78 7.04
CA ARG A 101 -3.23 -3.62 7.64
C ARG A 101 -2.72 -4.95 8.18
N SER A 102 -1.57 -5.45 7.71
CA SER A 102 -0.98 -6.70 8.21
C SER A 102 -0.25 -6.51 9.55
N GLY A 103 0.21 -5.28 9.83
CA GLY A 103 0.92 -4.94 11.07
C GLY A 103 2.35 -5.49 11.14
N LYS A 104 2.93 -5.90 10.00
CA LYS A 104 4.29 -6.45 9.92
C LYS A 104 4.92 -6.22 8.55
N LEU A 105 6.25 -6.23 8.51
CA LEU A 105 6.99 -6.22 7.24
C LEU A 105 6.73 -7.52 6.45
N PRO A 106 6.66 -7.44 5.11
CA PRO A 106 6.47 -8.58 4.23
C PRO A 106 7.65 -9.57 4.26
#